data_AF-A0A952QT70-F1
#
_entry.id   AF-A0A952QT70-F1
#
_cell.length_a   1.000
_cell.length_b   1.000
_cell.length_c   1.000
_cell.angle_alpha   90.00
_cell.angle_beta   90.00
_cell.angle_gamma   90.00
#
_symmetry.space_group_name_H-M   'P 1'
#
loop_
_entity.id
_entity.type
_entity.pdbx_description
1 polymer ?
#
loop_
_entity_poly.entity_id
_entity_poly.type
_entity_poly.pdbx_seq_one_letter_code
_entity_poly.pdbx_strand_id
1 'polypeptide(L)'
;MRTTVTLSPEAAALIQKAMRERGLSFKEAVNAAILRGFAPPASDEPFSTPSFDLGAARVPVEHALRLAGELEDEELLHKRALRK
;
A
#
# COMPACT_ATOMS: atom_id res chain seq x y z
N MET A 1 25.21 12.09 -21.60
CA MET A 1 25.20 13.21 -22.56
C MET A 1 25.38 14.52 -21.81
N ARG A 2 26.09 15.50 -22.39
CA ARG A 2 26.19 16.86 -21.84
C ARG A 2 25.25 17.76 -22.62
N THR A 3 24.28 18.35 -21.92
CA THR A 3 23.25 19.20 -22.50
C THR A 3 23.11 20.45 -21.63
N THR A 4 22.90 21.60 -22.26
CA THR A 4 22.58 22.85 -21.55
C THR A 4 21.08 23.04 -21.59
N VAL A 5 20.48 23.32 -20.43
CA VAL A 5 19.03 23.56 -20.30
C VAL A 5 18.81 24.83 -19.49
N THR A 6 17.85 25.65 -19.91
CA THR A 6 17.42 26.85 -19.18
C THR A 6 16.21 26.47 -18.32
N LEU A 7 16.27 26.76 -17.01
CA LEU A 7 15.17 26.50 -16.07
C LEU A 7 14.46 27.79 -15.72
N SER A 8 13.13 27.75 -15.60
CA SER A 8 12.37 28.82 -14.99
C SER A 8 12.67 28.90 -13.47
N PRO A 9 12.38 30.03 -12.79
CA PRO A 9 12.58 30.15 -11.34
C PRO A 9 11.85 29.06 -10.54
N GLU A 10 10.64 28.69 -10.96
CA GLU A 10 9.81 27.66 -10.31
C GLU A 10 10.43 26.27 -10.48
N ALA A 11 10.89 25.95 -11.70
CA ALA A 11 11.57 24.68 -11.96
C ALA A 11 12.87 24.57 -11.17
N ALA A 12 13.66 25.65 -11.11
CA ALA A 12 14.88 25.69 -10.31
C ALA A 12 14.60 25.47 -8.80
N ALA A 13 13.54 26.09 -8.26
CA ALA A 13 13.13 25.89 -6.87
C ALA A 13 12.71 24.44 -6.58
N LEU A 14 11.96 23.81 -7.48
CA LEU A 14 11.56 22.40 -7.36
C LEU A 14 12.76 21.45 -7.40
N ILE A 15 13.71 21.70 -8.30
CA ILE A 15 14.94 20.90 -8.38
C ILE A 15 15.77 21.05 -7.11
N GLN A 16 15.99 22.27 -6.62
CA GLN A 16 16.71 22.49 -5.36
C GLN A 16 16.03 21.80 -4.17
N LYS A 17 14.69 21.84 -4.11
CA LYS A 17 13.94 21.11 -3.08
C LYS A 17 14.19 19.60 -3.16
N ALA A 18 14.07 19.02 -4.35
CA ALA A 18 14.34 17.60 -4.57
C ALA A 18 15.79 17.20 -4.22
N MET A 19 16.77 18.05 -4.51
CA MET A 19 18.17 17.83 -4.12
C MET A 19 18.33 17.76 -2.60
N ARG A 20 17.76 18.73 -1.87
CA ARG A 20 17.84 18.77 -0.40
C ARG A 20 17.14 17.59 0.27
N GLU A 21 15.94 17.26 -0.19
CA GLU A 21 15.12 16.20 0.42
C GLU A 21 15.68 14.80 0.19
N ARG A 22 16.35 14.57 -0.95
CA ARG A 22 16.76 13.23 -1.39
C ARG A 22 18.27 13.06 -1.48
N GLY A 23 19.05 14.08 -1.12
CA GLY A 23 20.52 14.06 -1.20
C GLY A 23 21.07 13.90 -2.63
N LEU A 24 20.33 14.40 -3.63
CA LEU A 24 20.68 14.23 -5.05
C LEU A 24 21.56 15.37 -5.55
N SER A 25 22.47 15.06 -6.47
CA SER A 25 23.13 16.08 -7.29
C SER A 25 22.13 16.74 -8.26
N PHE A 26 22.48 17.92 -8.78
CA PHE A 26 21.63 18.65 -9.74
C PHE A 26 21.30 17.80 -10.98
N LYS A 27 22.30 17.09 -11.53
CA LYS A 27 22.12 16.21 -12.69
C LYS A 27 21.12 15.09 -12.40
N GLU A 28 21.24 14.45 -11.24
CA GLU A 28 20.34 13.35 -10.84
C GLU A 28 18.92 13.86 -10.62
N ALA A 29 18.77 15.01 -9.96
CA ALA A 29 17.47 15.62 -9.73
C ALA A 29 16.76 15.98 -11.05
N VAL A 30 17.46 16.60 -12.00
CA VAL A 30 16.91 16.95 -13.32
C VAL A 30 16.55 15.70 -14.11
N ASN A 31 17.44 14.73 -14.21
CA ASN A 31 17.16 13.49 -14.95
C ASN A 31 15.97 12.73 -14.34
N ALA A 32 15.91 12.62 -13.02
CA ALA A 32 14.81 11.93 -12.35
C ALA A 32 13.47 12.67 -12.54
N ALA A 33 13.48 14.00 -12.58
CA ALA A 33 12.29 14.79 -12.88
C ALA A 33 11.80 14.56 -14.32
N ILE A 34 12.71 14.55 -15.30
CA ILE A 34 12.39 14.26 -16.71
C ILE A 34 11.79 12.86 -16.85
N LEU A 35 12.45 11.84 -16.31
CA LEU A 35 11.98 10.46 -16.39
C LEU A 35 10.59 10.28 -15.78
N ARG A 36 10.33 10.92 -14.62
CA ARG A 36 8.99 10.88 -14.01
C ARG A 36 7.94 11.64 -14.81
N GLY A 37 8.30 12.77 -15.42
CA GLY A 37 7.39 13.56 -16.22
C GLY A 37 6.97 12.89 -17.53
N PHE A 38 7.83 12.01 -18.07
CA PHE A 38 7.54 11.21 -19.27
C PHE A 38 7.16 9.76 -18.97
N ALA A 39 7.15 9.35 -17.71
CA ALA A 39 6.62 8.05 -17.35
C ALA A 39 5.13 8.02 -17.73
N PRO A 40 4.63 6.90 -18.31
CA PRO A 40 3.20 6.74 -18.45
C PRO A 40 2.55 6.93 -17.07
N PRO A 41 1.35 7.54 -17.01
CA PRO A 41 0.63 7.60 -15.75
C PRO A 41 0.59 6.18 -15.19
N ALA A 42 0.95 6.03 -13.91
CA ALA A 42 0.72 4.77 -13.23
C ALA A 42 -0.74 4.43 -13.51
N SER A 43 -0.99 3.30 -14.16
CA SER A 43 -2.35 2.87 -14.40
C SER A 43 -3.03 2.87 -13.03
N ASP A 44 -4.10 3.66 -12.88
CA ASP A 44 -5.02 3.59 -11.74
C ASP A 44 -5.77 2.25 -11.82
N GLU A 45 -5.02 1.15 -11.91
CA GLU A 45 -5.59 -0.17 -11.86
C GLU A 45 -6.11 -0.31 -10.42
N PRO A 46 -7.43 -0.45 -10.24
CA PRO A 46 -7.99 -0.55 -8.91
C PRO A 46 -7.30 -1.71 -8.20
N PHE A 47 -6.80 -1.46 -7.00
CA PHE A 47 -6.30 -2.54 -6.16
C PHE A 47 -7.40 -3.60 -6.01
N SER A 48 -7.13 -4.81 -6.50
CA SER A 48 -8.08 -5.92 -6.46
C SER A 48 -7.56 -6.99 -5.51
N THR A 49 -8.45 -7.51 -4.66
CA THR A 49 -8.17 -8.66 -3.80
C THR A 49 -8.83 -9.90 -4.38
N PRO A 50 -8.17 -11.08 -4.33
CA PRO A 50 -8.79 -12.30 -4.81
C PRO A 50 -10.01 -12.66 -3.94
N SER A 51 -11.14 -12.91 -4.60
CA SER A 51 -12.35 -13.43 -3.95
C SER A 51 -12.33 -14.96 -3.97
N PHE A 52 -12.71 -15.57 -2.85
CA PHE A 52 -12.86 -17.03 -2.73
C PHE A 52 -14.31 -17.36 -2.40
N ASP A 53 -14.86 -18.36 -3.07
CA ASP A 53 -16.19 -18.90 -2.75
C ASP A 53 -16.10 -19.74 -1.48
N LEU A 54 -16.76 -19.29 -0.41
CA LEU A 54 -16.82 -20.00 0.88
C LEU A 54 -18.01 -20.97 0.97
N GLY A 55 -18.85 -21.03 -0.07
CA GLY A 55 -20.09 -21.80 -0.10
C GLY A 55 -21.17 -21.24 0.82
N ALA A 56 -22.21 -22.04 1.05
CA ALA A 56 -23.30 -21.67 1.94
C ALA A 56 -22.86 -21.70 3.42
N ALA A 57 -23.34 -20.73 4.20
CA ALA A 57 -23.13 -20.70 5.64
C ALA A 57 -23.70 -21.97 6.29
N ARG A 58 -22.87 -22.64 7.10
CA ARG A 58 -23.25 -23.86 7.84
C ARG A 58 -23.78 -23.56 9.25
N VAL A 59 -23.67 -22.30 9.67
CA VAL A 59 -24.05 -21.81 10.98
C VAL A 59 -24.80 -20.49 10.82
N PRO A 60 -25.75 -20.14 11.72
CA PRO A 60 -26.45 -18.86 11.68
C PRO A 60 -25.49 -17.69 11.91
N VAL A 61 -25.17 -16.94 10.85
CA VAL A 61 -24.25 -15.79 10.89
C VAL A 61 -24.96 -14.47 11.24
N GLU A 62 -26.29 -14.49 11.28
CA GLU A 62 -27.17 -13.35 11.59
C GLU A 62 -26.95 -12.84 13.02
N HIS A 63 -26.46 -13.73 13.90
CA HIS A 63 -26.09 -13.43 15.28
C HIS A 63 -24.59 -13.70 15.53
N ALA A 64 -23.74 -13.19 14.64
CA ALA A 64 -22.29 -13.44 14.63
C ALA A 64 -21.60 -13.26 16.00
N LEU A 65 -21.97 -12.25 16.78
CA LEU A 65 -21.36 -12.02 18.09
C LEU A 65 -21.71 -13.09 19.13
N ARG A 66 -22.94 -13.60 19.09
CA ARG A 66 -23.36 -14.71 19.97
C ARG A 66 -22.62 -15.99 19.58
N LEU A 67 -22.58 -16.29 18.28
CA LEU A 67 -21.84 -17.42 17.74
C LEU A 67 -20.35 -17.34 18.11
N ALA A 68 -19.74 -16.16 18.05
CA ALA A 68 -18.34 -15.97 18.45
C ALA A 68 -18.11 -16.30 19.93
N GLY A 69 -19.02 -15.88 20.82
CA GLY A 69 -18.95 -16.22 22.24
C GLY A 69 -19.09 -17.73 22.50
N GLU A 70 -20.03 -18.40 21.83
CA GLU A 70 -20.21 -19.85 21.93
C GLU A 70 -18.94 -20.61 21.49
N LEU A 71 -18.33 -20.22 20.35
CA LEU A 71 -17.08 -20.82 19.86
C LEU A 71 -15.89 -20.56 20.79
N GLU A 72 -15.82 -19.38 21.42
CA GLU A 72 -14.77 -19.07 22.40
C GLU A 72 -14.90 -19.92 23.67
N ASP A 73 -16.12 -20.09 24.18
CA ASP A 73 -16.39 -20.94 25.35
C ASP A 73 -16.04 -22.40 25.07
N GLU A 74 -16.38 -22.93 23.90
CA GLU A 74 -16.01 -24.29 23.47
C GLU A 74 -14.48 -24.48 23.44
N GLU A 75 -13.75 -23.54 22.85
CA GLU A 75 -12.29 -23.56 22.79
C GLU A 75 -11.63 -23.46 24.18
N LEU A 76 -12.19 -22.65 25.09
CA LEU A 76 -11.71 -22.54 26.46
C LEU A 76 -11.89 -23.86 27.23
N LEU A 77 -13.03 -24.53 27.06
CA LEU A 77 -13.28 -25.84 27.66
C LEU A 77 -12.33 -26.90 27.10
N HIS A 78 -12.12 -26.92 25.78
CA HIS A 78 -11.19 -27.84 25.12
C HIS A 78 -9.76 -27.69 25.68
N LYS A 79 -9.25 -26.45 25.75
CA LYS A 79 -7.91 -26.16 26.30
C LYS A 79 -7.76 -26.55 27.77
N ARG A 80 -8.83 -26.42 28.58
CA ARG A 80 -8.83 -26.87 29.98
C ARG A 80 -8.78 -28.39 30.10
N ALA A 81 -9.46 -29.12 29.22
CA ALA A 81 -9.46 -30.58 29.21
C ALA A 81 -8.09 -31.17 28.83
N LEU A 82 -7.38 -30.54 27.87
CA LEU A 82 -6.03 -30.91 27.43
C LEU A 82 -4.92 -30.64 28.47
N ARG A 83 -5.19 -29.83 29.51
CA ARG A 83 -4.24 -29.50 30.58
C ARG A 83 -4.35 -30.42 31.81
N LYS A 84 -5.24 -31.42 31.79
CA LYS A 84 -5.26 -32.53 32.75
C LYS A 84 -4.35 -33.65 32.28
#